data_AF-A0A6V8EQB1-F1
#
_entry.id   AF-A0A6V8EQB1-F1
#
_cell.length_a   1.000
_cell.length_b   1.000
_cell.length_c   1.000
_cell.angle_alpha   90.00
_cell.angle_beta   90.00
_cell.angle_gamma   90.00
#
_symmetry.space_group_name_H-M   'P 1'
#
loop_
_entity.id
_entity.type
_entity.pdbx_description
1 polymer ?
#
loop_
_entity_poly.entity_id
_entity_poly.type
_entity_poly.pdbx_seq_one_letter_code
_entity_poly.pdbx_strand_id
1 'polypeptide(L)'
;MEILGAVGWDGELPELKEIDGKTGYIGSDVLSLIVPGGFNLEYTSRSGDQVQVSEGNVTGTIDKRGIGAEDGRLLDAVVQTHGSDIGAEFINRMTKMTIAICTAMGFTTGIDDEDLPPEA
;
A
#
# COMPACT_ATOMS: atom_id res chain seq x y z
N MET A 1 8.76 -10.10 9.94
CA MET A 1 9.70 -9.15 10.58
C MET A 1 10.46 -8.30 9.57
N GLU A 2 10.86 -8.82 8.41
CA GLU A 2 11.63 -8.05 7.42
C GLU A 2 10.88 -6.82 6.85
N ILE A 3 9.57 -6.94 6.57
CA ILE A 3 8.77 -5.85 5.98
C ILE A 3 8.71 -4.62 6.91
N LEU A 4 8.33 -4.81 8.17
CA LEU A 4 8.25 -3.72 9.16
C LEU A 4 9.64 -3.24 9.60
N GLY A 5 10.64 -4.13 9.62
CA GLY A 5 12.04 -3.77 9.83
C GLY A 5 12.58 -2.84 8.73
N ALA A 6 12.16 -3.01 7.47
CA ALA A 6 12.61 -2.18 6.35
C ALA A 6 12.16 -0.70 6.47
N VAL A 7 11.06 -0.45 7.17
CA VAL A 7 10.58 0.91 7.48
C VAL A 7 10.94 1.38 8.88
N GLY A 8 11.65 0.56 9.67
CA GLY A 8 12.01 0.90 11.05
C GLY A 8 10.81 1.06 11.97
N TRP A 9 9.72 0.31 11.75
CA TRP A 9 8.52 0.40 12.58
C TRP A 9 8.76 -0.25 13.95
N ASP A 10 8.52 0.52 15.01
CA ASP A 10 8.65 0.11 16.42
C ASP A 10 7.35 0.33 17.23
N GLY A 11 6.27 0.74 16.56
CA GLY A 11 4.97 0.97 17.17
C GLY A 11 4.11 -0.29 17.31
N GLU A 12 2.85 -0.08 17.69
CA GLU A 12 1.87 -1.16 17.83
C GLU A 12 1.59 -1.84 16.48
N LEU A 13 1.28 -3.13 16.54
CA LEU A 13 0.88 -3.92 15.38
C LEU A 13 -0.65 -3.89 15.24
N PRO A 14 -1.18 -4.02 14.01
CA PRO A 14 -2.62 -4.11 13.82
C PRO A 14 -3.17 -5.39 14.46
N GLU A 15 -4.50 -5.49 14.55
CA GLU A 15 -5.13 -6.70 15.07
C GLU A 15 -4.89 -7.90 14.15
N LEU A 16 -4.67 -9.07 14.76
CA LEU A 16 -4.63 -10.33 14.02
C LEU A 16 -6.04 -10.68 13.55
N LYS A 17 -6.14 -11.12 12.30
CA LYS A 17 -7.38 -11.61 11.71
C LYS A 17 -7.22 -13.08 11.34
N GLU A 18 -8.30 -13.84 11.52
CA GLU A 18 -8.39 -15.22 11.08
C GLU A 18 -9.27 -15.28 9.83
N ILE A 19 -8.67 -15.69 8.71
CA ILE A 19 -9.35 -15.84 7.42
C ILE A 19 -9.01 -17.22 6.87
N ASP A 20 -10.03 -18.00 6.54
CA ASP A 20 -9.90 -19.36 6.00
C ASP A 20 -8.97 -20.27 6.83
N GLY A 21 -9.08 -20.18 8.17
CA GLY A 21 -8.27 -20.96 9.11
C GLY A 21 -6.80 -20.54 9.19
N LYS A 22 -6.43 -19.40 8.61
CA LYS A 22 -5.09 -18.80 8.71
C LYS A 22 -5.16 -17.52 9.53
N THR A 23 -4.36 -17.45 10.57
CA THR A 23 -4.18 -16.24 11.38
C THR A 23 -3.05 -15.39 10.81
N GLY A 24 -3.30 -14.10 10.60
CA GLY A 24 -2.29 -13.16 10.09
C GLY A 24 -2.75 -11.71 10.11
N TYR A 25 -1.95 -10.85 9.49
CA TYR A 25 -2.29 -9.43 9.28
C TYR A 25 -2.75 -9.20 7.86
N ILE A 26 -3.67 -8.25 7.65
CA ILE A 26 -4.09 -7.83 6.32
C ILE A 26 -3.07 -6.83 5.78
N GLY A 27 -2.75 -6.93 4.48
CA GLY A 27 -1.80 -6.03 3.83
C GLY A 27 -2.19 -4.56 3.93
N SER A 28 -3.48 -4.22 3.84
CA SER A 28 -3.99 -2.85 4.02
C SER A 28 -3.78 -2.34 5.45
N ASP A 29 -3.94 -3.19 6.46
CA ASP A 29 -3.72 -2.82 7.86
C ASP A 29 -2.23 -2.56 8.12
N VAL A 30 -1.35 -3.40 7.54
CA VAL A 30 0.10 -3.20 7.59
C VAL A 30 0.53 -1.91 6.89
N LEU A 31 -0.06 -1.60 5.73
CA LEU A 31 0.20 -0.36 5.01
C LEU A 31 -0.29 0.87 5.79
N SER A 32 -1.42 0.74 6.50
CA SER A 32 -2.01 1.84 7.29
C SER A 32 -1.06 2.35 8.38
N LEU A 33 -0.14 1.51 8.88
CA LEU A 33 0.86 1.91 9.88
C LEU A 33 1.74 3.07 9.41
N ILE A 34 1.97 3.23 8.11
CA ILE A 34 2.83 4.29 7.57
C ILE A 34 2.05 5.48 7.02
N VAL A 35 0.71 5.46 7.06
CA VAL A 35 -0.15 6.54 6.57
C VAL A 35 -0.49 7.49 7.72
N PRO A 36 -0.11 8.78 7.65
CA PRO A 36 -0.48 9.72 8.70
C PRO A 36 -1.98 10.00 8.65
N GLY A 37 -2.60 10.14 9.82
CA GLY A 37 -4.02 10.54 9.94
C GLY A 37 -4.26 12.01 9.59
N GLY A 38 -5.43 12.56 9.92
CA GLY A 38 -5.72 13.99 9.74
C GLY A 38 -6.32 14.39 8.39
N PHE A 39 -6.62 13.44 7.52
CA PHE A 39 -7.41 13.65 6.31
C PHE A 39 -8.32 12.45 6.06
N ASN A 40 -9.39 12.70 5.29
CA ASN A 40 -10.25 11.66 4.73
C ASN A 40 -10.16 11.75 3.21
N LEU A 41 -10.08 10.59 2.56
CA LEU A 41 -9.94 10.50 1.12
C LEU A 41 -10.75 9.31 0.60
N GLU A 42 -11.47 9.51 -0.49
CA GLU A 42 -12.12 8.44 -1.25
C GLU A 42 -11.79 8.61 -2.73
N TYR A 43 -11.37 7.53 -3.38
CA TYR A 43 -11.15 7.50 -4.82
C TYR A 43 -11.22 6.07 -5.36
N THR A 44 -11.46 5.94 -6.66
CA THR A 44 -11.41 4.64 -7.34
C THR A 44 -10.01 4.39 -7.89
N SER A 45 -9.41 3.27 -7.51
CA SER A 45 -8.15 2.77 -8.06
C SER A 45 -8.25 2.54 -9.57
N ARG A 46 -7.11 2.37 -10.26
CA ARG A 46 -7.07 2.00 -11.66
C ARG A 46 -7.68 0.61 -11.90
N SER A 47 -7.56 -0.29 -10.94
CA SER A 47 -8.14 -1.64 -11.00
C SER A 47 -9.66 -1.67 -10.77
N GLY A 48 -10.27 -0.54 -10.39
CA GLY A 48 -11.71 -0.43 -10.16
C GLY A 48 -12.14 -0.57 -8.69
N ASP A 49 -11.21 -0.84 -7.78
CA ASP A 49 -11.48 -0.93 -6.35
C ASP A 49 -11.71 0.47 -5.75
N GLN A 50 -12.71 0.57 -4.86
CA GLN A 50 -12.93 1.74 -4.01
C GLN A 50 -11.85 1.79 -2.92
N VAL A 51 -11.12 2.91 -2.86
CA VAL A 51 -10.12 3.18 -1.83
C VAL A 51 -10.67 4.23 -0.88
N GLN A 52 -10.61 3.94 0.42
CA GLN A 52 -11.00 4.89 1.47
C GLN A 52 -9.88 5.02 2.49
N VAL A 53 -9.62 6.26 2.89
CA VAL A 53 -8.69 6.59 3.98
C VAL A 53 -9.44 7.39 5.03
N SER A 54 -9.35 6.94 6.29
CA SER A 54 -9.96 7.61 7.43
C SER A 54 -9.11 7.38 8.68
N GLU A 55 -8.72 8.46 9.34
CA GLU A 55 -7.88 8.41 10.56
C GLU A 55 -6.59 7.58 10.41
N GLY A 56 -5.98 7.62 9.21
CA GLY A 56 -4.76 6.84 8.90
C GLY A 56 -5.03 5.39 8.48
N ASN A 57 -6.26 4.90 8.63
CA ASN A 57 -6.65 3.56 8.16
C ASN A 57 -6.96 3.59 6.67
N VAL A 58 -6.36 2.67 5.92
CA VAL A 58 -6.55 2.49 4.48
C VAL A 58 -7.33 1.22 4.21
N THR A 59 -8.32 1.32 3.32
CA THR A 59 -9.03 0.17 2.75
C THR A 59 -8.98 0.22 1.23
N GLY A 60 -9.11 -0.94 0.58
CA GLY A 60 -9.01 -1.06 -0.87
C GLY A 60 -7.57 -1.20 -1.38
N THR A 61 -7.42 -1.16 -2.71
CA THR A 61 -6.14 -1.41 -3.39
C THR A 61 -5.45 -0.10 -3.74
N ILE A 62 -4.21 0.07 -3.26
CA ILE A 62 -3.35 1.19 -3.64
C ILE A 62 -2.58 0.85 -4.91
N ASP A 63 -2.65 1.74 -5.90
CA ASP A 63 -1.95 1.62 -7.17
C ASP A 63 -1.41 2.98 -7.64
N LYS A 64 -1.17 3.14 -8.95
CA LYS A 64 -0.71 4.40 -9.54
C LYS A 64 -1.56 5.60 -9.10
N ARG A 65 -2.88 5.47 -8.97
CA ARG A 65 -3.76 6.58 -8.56
C ARG A 65 -3.64 6.94 -7.08
N GLY A 66 -2.99 6.11 -6.27
CA GLY A 66 -2.71 6.45 -4.88
C GLY A 66 -1.40 7.20 -4.71
N ILE A 67 -0.33 6.72 -5.35
CA ILE A 67 1.05 7.12 -5.05
C ILE A 67 1.86 7.61 -6.27
N GLY A 68 1.22 7.68 -7.46
CA GLY A 68 1.86 8.08 -8.70
C GLY A 68 2.25 9.56 -8.72
N ALA A 69 3.25 9.90 -9.53
CA ALA A 69 3.80 11.26 -9.58
C ALA A 69 2.82 12.32 -10.16
N GLU A 70 1.82 11.91 -10.93
CA GLU A 70 0.89 12.83 -11.63
C GLU A 70 -0.55 12.76 -11.10
N ASP A 71 -0.93 11.62 -10.53
CA ASP A 71 -2.31 11.30 -10.12
C ASP A 71 -2.38 10.63 -8.73
N GLY A 72 -1.34 10.78 -7.91
CA GLY A 72 -1.19 10.15 -6.60
C GLY A 72 -2.07 10.80 -5.52
N ARG A 73 -3.35 10.44 -5.50
CA ARG A 73 -4.36 10.99 -4.57
C ARG A 73 -3.97 10.90 -3.10
N LEU A 74 -3.40 9.77 -2.68
CA LEU A 74 -2.99 9.54 -1.30
C LEU A 74 -1.73 10.34 -0.95
N LEU A 75 -0.72 10.31 -1.83
CA LEU A 75 0.50 11.10 -1.63
C LEU A 75 0.19 12.61 -1.58
N ASP A 76 -0.66 13.09 -2.49
CA ASP A 76 -1.10 14.49 -2.54
C ASP A 76 -1.81 14.88 -1.25
N ALA A 77 -2.70 14.04 -0.73
CA ALA A 77 -3.40 14.30 0.52
C ALA A 77 -2.42 14.40 1.70
N VAL A 78 -1.45 13.48 1.79
CA VAL A 78 -0.41 13.54 2.84
C VAL A 78 0.39 14.83 2.76
N VAL A 79 0.85 15.22 1.56
CA VAL A 79 1.62 16.46 1.36
C VAL A 79 0.79 17.70 1.66
N GLN A 80 -0.47 17.74 1.25
CA GLN A 80 -1.36 18.88 1.48
C GLN A 80 -1.70 19.07 2.96
N THR A 81 -1.87 17.99 3.71
CA THR A 81 -2.22 18.06 5.14
C THR A 81 -1.00 18.25 6.04
N HIS A 82 0.12 17.58 5.74
CA HIS A 82 1.27 17.49 6.65
C HIS A 82 2.55 18.16 6.13
N GLY A 83 2.53 18.69 4.91
CA GLY A 83 3.68 19.34 4.29
C GLY A 83 4.63 18.38 3.57
N SER A 84 5.60 18.96 2.87
CA SER A 84 6.55 18.23 2.01
C SER A 84 7.45 17.27 2.76
N ASP A 85 7.86 17.62 3.99
CA ASP A 85 8.80 16.80 4.76
C ASP A 85 8.15 15.47 5.17
N ILE A 86 6.91 15.53 5.68
CA ILE A 86 6.13 14.33 6.01
C ILE A 86 5.74 13.56 4.75
N GLY A 87 5.39 14.25 3.66
CA GLY A 87 5.15 13.61 2.37
C GLY A 87 6.37 12.83 1.84
N ALA A 88 7.57 13.41 1.97
CA ALA A 88 8.82 12.77 1.60
C ALA A 88 9.13 11.55 2.49
N GLU A 89 8.86 11.63 3.79
CA GLU A 89 8.97 10.50 4.70
C GLU A 89 7.99 9.38 4.33
N PHE A 90 6.72 9.72 4.08
CA PHE A 90 5.68 8.77 3.69
C PHE A 90 6.05 7.99 2.44
N ILE A 91 6.41 8.68 1.35
CA ILE A 91 6.76 8.01 0.08
C ILE A 91 8.01 7.14 0.22
N ASN A 92 8.98 7.55 1.05
CA ASN A 92 10.18 6.76 1.33
C ASN A 92 9.86 5.48 2.13
N ARG A 93 9.03 5.57 3.18
CA ARG A 93 8.55 4.40 3.94
C ARG A 93 7.75 3.45 3.03
N MET A 94 6.84 3.98 2.23
CA MET A 94 6.03 3.19 1.29
C MET A 94 6.92 2.44 0.28
N THR A 95 7.92 3.13 -0.29
CA THR A 95 8.87 2.53 -1.23
C THR A 95 9.66 1.38 -0.58
N LYS A 96 10.23 1.61 0.61
CA LYS A 96 11.00 0.59 1.34
C LYS A 96 10.14 -0.62 1.73
N MET A 97 8.92 -0.38 2.21
CA MET A 97 7.96 -1.43 2.54
C MET A 97 7.64 -2.28 1.32
N THR A 98 7.36 -1.65 0.18
CA THR A 98 7.01 -2.34 -1.07
C THR A 98 8.18 -3.19 -1.59
N ILE A 99 9.41 -2.66 -1.55
CA ILE A 99 10.61 -3.42 -1.92
C ILE A 99 10.76 -4.66 -1.03
N ALA A 100 10.60 -4.51 0.29
CA ALA A 100 10.69 -5.63 1.23
C ALA A 100 9.60 -6.69 0.98
N ILE A 101 8.38 -6.24 0.67
CA ILE A 101 7.27 -7.12 0.30
C ILE A 101 7.60 -7.90 -0.98
N CYS A 102 8.02 -7.22 -2.06
CA CYS A 102 8.38 -7.87 -3.32
C CYS A 102 9.56 -8.84 -3.15
N THR A 103 10.52 -8.50 -2.29
CA THR A 103 11.66 -9.37 -1.99
C THR A 103 11.22 -10.65 -1.28
N ALA A 104 10.28 -10.53 -0.33
CA ALA A 104 9.80 -11.67 0.46
C ALA A 104 8.80 -12.55 -0.31
N MET A 105 7.91 -11.95 -1.11
CA MET A 105 6.85 -12.68 -1.83
C MET A 105 7.28 -13.14 -3.22
N GLY A 106 8.26 -12.48 -3.82
CA GLY A 106 8.64 -12.67 -5.21
C GLY A 106 7.67 -11.97 -6.17
N PHE A 107 8.23 -11.43 -7.26
CA PHE A 107 7.46 -10.86 -8.37
C PHE A 107 8.26 -11.05 -9.66
N THR A 108 7.68 -11.74 -10.64
CA THR A 108 8.33 -12.08 -11.92
C THR A 108 7.27 -12.22 -13.01
N THR A 109 7.73 -12.36 -14.26
CA THR A 109 6.92 -12.80 -15.39
C THR A 109 7.58 -14.01 -16.06
N GLY A 110 6.79 -14.92 -16.60
CA GLY A 110 7.20 -16.09 -17.37
C GLY A 110 6.86 -15.94 -18.85
N ILE A 111 7.36 -16.87 -19.68
CA ILE A 111 7.06 -16.87 -21.13
C ILE A 111 5.55 -17.08 -21.36
N ASP A 112 4.95 -18.00 -20.59
CA ASP A 112 3.54 -18.35 -20.69
C ASP A 112 2.58 -17.18 -20.39
N ASP A 113 3.04 -16.12 -19.71
CA ASP A 113 2.23 -14.91 -19.45
C ASP A 113 1.93 -14.11 -20.74
N GLU A 114 2.77 -14.27 -21.76
CA GLU A 114 2.67 -13.58 -23.05
C GLU A 114 2.07 -14.49 -24.15
N ASP A 115 1.79 -15.76 -23.83
CA ASP A 115 1.20 -16.70 -24.78
C ASP A 115 -0.26 -16.33 -25.06
N LEU A 116 -0.59 -16.18 -26.35
CA LEU A 116 -1.96 -15.94 -26.79
C LEU A 116 -2.79 -17.23 -26.70
N PRO A 117 -4.09 -17.13 -26.38
CA PRO A 117 -5.00 -18.27 -26.47
C PRO A 117 -4.97 -18.86 -27.89
N PRO A 118 -5.11 -20.19 -28.04
CA PRO A 118 -5.10 -20.85 -29.36
C PRO A 118 -6.18 -20.36 -30.34
N GLU A 119 -7.20 -19.67 -29.81
CA GLU A 119 -8.37 -19.16 -30.51
C GLU A 119 -8.31 -17.64 -30.80
N ALA A 120 -7.13 -17.03 -30.65
CA ALA A 120 -6.83 -15.65 -30.99
C ALA A 120 -6.64 -15.40 -32.50
#